data_AF-X1E132-F1
#
_entry.id   AF-X1E132-F1
#
_cell.length_a   1.000
_cell.length_b   1.000
_cell.length_c   1.000
_cell.angle_alpha   90.00
_cell.angle_beta   90.00
_cell.angle_gamma   90.00
#
_symmetry.space_group_name_H-M   'P 1'
#
loop_
_entity.id
_entity.type
_entity.pdbx_description
1 polymer ?
#
loop_
_entity_poly.entity_id
_entity_poly.type
_entity_poly.pdbx_seq_one_letter_code
_entity_poly.pdbx_strand_id
1 'polypeptide(L)'
;MLNRIKSELLNVGLKFISVDEKIVRMLLETSPSNVNEIVILPAIKIVMKKILQKLQNKRNYGRVYNGEINNVRVSVIRSLIGAPNCAITVECLRRCKTKLIIRVDTCGGVETPNMKVGIGNILIPKLAFCDEGTSPQYIRENPSLANDLDAVPNPFTKFQNLLTGNQTIFISRPNINLNEVFLNSGDTLFP
;
A
#
# COMPACT_ATOMS: atom_id res chain seq x y z
N MET A 1 -11.81 -40.27 -10.87
CA MET A 1 -13.22 -39.87 -11.09
C MET A 1 -13.69 -38.78 -10.12
N LEU A 2 -13.57 -38.98 -8.80
CA LEU A 2 -13.98 -37.98 -7.79
C LEU A 2 -13.28 -36.61 -7.91
N ASN A 3 -11.98 -36.58 -8.20
CA ASN A 3 -11.23 -35.33 -8.39
C ASN A 3 -11.66 -34.57 -9.66
N ARG A 4 -12.13 -35.28 -10.70
CA ARG A 4 -12.66 -34.66 -11.92
C ARG A 4 -13.99 -33.98 -11.63
N ILE A 5 -14.89 -34.68 -10.94
CA ILE A 5 -16.19 -34.14 -10.52
C ILE A 5 -16.00 -32.91 -9.61
N LYS A 6 -15.08 -32.99 -8.64
CA LYS A 6 -14.73 -31.84 -7.79
C LYS A 6 -14.21 -30.65 -8.58
N SER A 7 -13.33 -30.88 -9.55
CA SER A 7 -12.79 -29.84 -10.43
C SER A 7 -13.87 -29.20 -11.31
N GLU A 8 -14.75 -30.02 -11.90
CA GLU A 8 -15.88 -29.54 -12.70
C GLU A 8 -16.86 -28.69 -11.88
N LEU A 9 -17.21 -29.13 -10.67
CA LEU A 9 -18.04 -28.36 -9.74
C LEU A 9 -17.38 -27.04 -9.33
N LEU A 10 -16.07 -27.05 -9.05
CA LEU A 10 -15.32 -25.83 -8.74
C LEU A 10 -15.31 -24.87 -9.93
N ASN A 11 -15.09 -25.38 -11.14
CA ASN A 11 -15.09 -24.59 -12.37
C ASN A 11 -16.45 -23.98 -12.66
N VAL A 12 -17.54 -24.72 -12.42
CA VAL A 12 -18.91 -24.20 -12.50
C VAL A 12 -19.11 -23.09 -11.48
N GLY A 13 -18.71 -23.29 -10.21
CA GLY A 13 -18.79 -22.26 -9.17
C GLY A 13 -18.00 -21.00 -9.52
N LEU A 14 -16.78 -21.15 -10.04
CA LEU A 14 -15.92 -20.04 -10.47
C LEU A 14 -16.54 -19.23 -11.63
N LYS A 15 -17.38 -19.83 -12.48
CA LYS A 15 -18.06 -19.07 -13.56
C LYS A 15 -19.02 -18.00 -13.01
N PHE A 16 -19.56 -18.19 -11.81
CA PHE A 16 -20.48 -17.23 -11.18
C PHE A 16 -19.79 -16.16 -10.35
N ILE A 17 -18.45 -16.20 -10.25
CA ILE A 17 -17.65 -15.22 -9.51
C ILE A 17 -17.07 -14.19 -10.49
N SER A 18 -17.19 -12.91 -10.17
CA SER A 18 -16.62 -11.82 -10.98
C SER A 18 -15.09 -11.93 -11.07
N VAL A 19 -14.50 -11.32 -12.10
CA VAL A 19 -13.03 -11.29 -12.27
C VAL A 19 -12.38 -10.58 -11.09
N ASP A 20 -12.95 -9.46 -10.62
CA ASP A 20 -12.43 -8.73 -9.49
C ASP A 20 -12.42 -9.54 -8.19
N GLU A 21 -13.49 -10.30 -7.93
CA GLU A 21 -13.54 -11.17 -6.76
C GLU A 21 -12.53 -12.31 -6.86
N LYS A 22 -12.31 -12.88 -8.05
CA LYS A 22 -11.27 -13.90 -8.26
C LYS A 22 -9.87 -13.36 -7.97
N ILE A 23 -9.56 -12.15 -8.44
CA ILE A 23 -8.26 -11.49 -8.20
C ILE A 23 -8.03 -11.32 -6.70
N VAL A 24 -9.04 -10.81 -5.98
CA VAL A 24 -8.94 -10.62 -4.52
C VAL A 24 -8.79 -11.95 -3.79
N ARG A 25 -9.56 -12.98 -4.16
CA ARG A 25 -9.43 -14.33 -3.57
C ARG A 25 -8.07 -14.95 -3.83
N MET A 26 -7.50 -14.75 -5.01
CA MET A 26 -6.18 -15.27 -5.36
C MET A 26 -5.07 -14.61 -4.52
N LEU A 27 -5.16 -13.31 -4.27
CA LEU A 27 -4.07 -12.54 -3.66
C LEU A 27 -4.22 -12.37 -2.14
N LEU A 28 -5.45 -12.22 -1.64
CA LEU A 28 -5.76 -12.04 -0.22
C LEU A 28 -6.36 -13.29 0.44
N GLU A 29 -6.62 -14.36 -0.34
CA GLU A 29 -7.17 -15.63 0.16
C GLU A 29 -8.54 -15.46 0.85
N THR A 30 -9.31 -14.44 0.43
CA THR A 30 -10.62 -14.11 1.00
C THR A 30 -11.52 -13.35 0.02
N SER A 31 -12.81 -13.20 0.37
CA SER A 31 -13.76 -12.36 -0.38
C SER A 31 -13.48 -10.86 -0.17
N PRO A 32 -13.69 -10.00 -1.19
CA PRO A 32 -13.57 -8.54 -1.06
C PRO A 32 -14.38 -7.94 0.09
N SER A 33 -15.52 -8.55 0.42
CA SER A 33 -16.40 -8.09 1.50
C SER A 33 -15.79 -8.19 2.90
N ASN A 34 -14.76 -9.04 3.06
CA ASN A 34 -14.05 -9.22 4.33
C ASN A 34 -12.98 -8.14 4.57
N VAL A 35 -12.73 -7.22 3.65
CA VAL A 35 -11.81 -6.09 3.83
C VAL A 35 -12.60 -4.87 4.35
N ASN A 36 -12.14 -4.24 5.43
CA ASN A 36 -12.74 -3.05 6.01
C ASN A 36 -12.40 -1.78 5.19
N GLU A 37 -13.12 -0.68 5.43
CA GLU A 37 -12.90 0.57 4.69
C GLU A 37 -11.54 1.23 4.98
N ILE A 38 -11.00 1.01 6.19
CA ILE A 38 -9.69 1.49 6.60
C ILE A 38 -8.72 0.30 6.66
N VAL A 39 -7.64 0.40 5.89
CA VAL A 39 -6.62 -0.65 5.78
C VAL A 39 -5.28 -0.10 6.26
N ILE A 40 -4.65 -0.80 7.20
CA ILE A 40 -3.27 -0.56 7.62
C ILE A 40 -2.36 -1.51 6.86
N LEU A 41 -1.37 -0.96 6.15
CA LEU A 41 -0.59 -1.67 5.14
C LEU A 41 0.91 -1.73 5.49
N PRO A 42 1.34 -2.60 6.42
CA PRO A 42 2.76 -2.86 6.67
C PRO A 42 3.37 -3.74 5.57
N ALA A 43 4.67 -3.60 5.32
CA ALA A 43 5.44 -4.47 4.43
C ALA A 43 6.08 -5.62 5.20
N ILE A 44 6.63 -5.34 6.39
CA ILE A 44 7.45 -6.30 7.12
C ILE A 44 6.70 -6.98 8.27
N LYS A 45 7.01 -8.27 8.48
CA LYS A 45 6.33 -9.14 9.46
C LYS A 45 6.40 -8.59 10.89
N ILE A 46 7.53 -7.98 11.26
CA ILE A 46 7.73 -7.48 12.62
C ILE A 46 6.84 -6.26 12.93
N VAL A 47 6.70 -5.33 11.98
CA VAL A 47 5.79 -4.17 12.10
C VAL A 47 4.35 -4.66 12.14
N MET A 48 3.98 -5.57 11.24
CA MET A 48 2.66 -6.19 11.25
C MET A 48 2.34 -6.82 12.61
N LYS A 49 3.26 -7.60 13.20
CA LYS A 49 3.06 -8.23 14.52
C LYS A 49 2.77 -7.20 15.61
N LYS A 50 3.48 -6.06 15.61
CA LYS A 50 3.23 -4.96 16.56
C LYS A 50 1.84 -4.34 16.39
N ILE A 51 1.40 -4.12 15.16
CA ILE A 51 0.05 -3.60 14.87
C ILE A 51 -1.01 -4.61 15.31
N LEU A 52 -0.83 -5.89 14.96
CA LEU A 52 -1.78 -6.94 15.33
C LEU A 52 -1.92 -7.09 16.84
N GLN A 53 -0.89 -6.80 17.65
CA GLN A 53 -0.98 -6.81 19.11
C GLN A 53 -1.95 -5.74 19.65
N LYS A 54 -2.16 -4.64 18.92
CA LYS A 54 -3.05 -3.55 19.31
C LYS A 54 -4.50 -3.76 18.88
N LEU A 55 -4.78 -4.71 17.97
CA LEU A 55 -6.15 -4.99 17.54
C LEU A 55 -6.98 -5.62 18.66
N GLN A 56 -8.20 -5.15 18.81
CA GLN A 56 -9.27 -5.77 19.58
C GLN A 56 -10.19 -6.57 18.65
N ASN A 57 -10.93 -7.56 19.18
CA ASN A 57 -11.94 -8.33 18.43
C ASN A 57 -11.40 -8.95 17.11
N LYS A 58 -10.20 -9.52 17.16
CA LYS A 58 -9.47 -9.99 15.97
C LYS A 58 -10.22 -11.09 15.23
N ARG A 59 -10.32 -10.95 13.90
CA ARG A 59 -10.81 -11.99 12.99
C ARG A 59 -9.87 -12.09 11.80
N ASN A 60 -9.47 -13.31 11.44
CA ASN A 60 -8.57 -13.55 10.32
C ASN A 60 -9.33 -14.18 9.14
N TYR A 61 -9.11 -13.62 7.95
CA TYR A 61 -9.62 -14.16 6.70
C TYR A 61 -8.48 -14.21 5.68
N GLY A 62 -7.87 -15.37 5.50
CA GLY A 62 -6.73 -15.53 4.60
C GLY A 62 -5.56 -14.64 5.03
N ARG A 63 -5.25 -13.63 4.21
CA ARG A 63 -4.20 -12.63 4.49
C ARG A 63 -4.71 -11.33 5.13
N VAL A 64 -6.01 -11.26 5.42
CA VAL A 64 -6.67 -10.07 5.97
C VAL A 64 -6.94 -10.25 7.46
N TYR A 65 -6.28 -9.43 8.29
CA TYR A 65 -6.45 -9.44 9.73
C TYR A 65 -7.34 -8.27 10.16
N ASN A 66 -8.61 -8.57 10.43
CA ASN A 66 -9.57 -7.59 10.90
C ASN A 66 -9.53 -7.44 12.41
N GLY A 67 -9.92 -6.27 12.88
CA GLY A 67 -10.18 -5.99 14.28
C GLY A 67 -10.54 -4.53 14.46
N GLU A 68 -10.44 -4.07 15.70
CA GLU A 68 -10.75 -2.70 16.08
C GLU A 68 -9.54 -2.04 16.76
N ILE A 69 -9.29 -0.77 16.44
CA ILE A 69 -8.34 0.10 17.16
C ILE A 69 -9.14 1.32 17.58
N ASN A 70 -9.23 1.61 18.88
CA ASN A 70 -10.03 2.71 19.42
C ASN A 70 -11.48 2.71 18.88
N ASN A 71 -12.13 1.55 18.88
CA ASN A 71 -13.48 1.32 18.33
C ASN A 71 -13.63 1.55 16.81
N VAL A 72 -12.54 1.79 16.08
CA VAL A 72 -12.53 1.92 14.62
C VAL A 72 -12.18 0.57 14.00
N ARG A 73 -13.06 0.06 13.13
CA ARG A 73 -12.82 -1.19 12.40
C ARG A 73 -11.76 -0.99 11.33
N VAL A 74 -10.71 -1.80 11.39
CA VAL A 74 -9.60 -1.77 10.44
C VAL A 74 -9.28 -3.16 9.91
N SER A 75 -8.66 -3.22 8.75
CA SER A 75 -7.99 -4.42 8.24
C SER A 75 -6.49 -4.19 8.24
N VAL A 76 -5.71 -5.16 8.69
CA VAL A 76 -4.25 -5.15 8.59
C VAL A 76 -3.87 -6.16 7.52
N ILE A 77 -3.24 -5.69 6.45
CA ILE A 77 -2.86 -6.51 5.29
C ILE A 77 -1.39 -6.25 4.99
N ARG A 78 -0.60 -7.31 4.81
CA ARG A 78 0.84 -7.15 4.56
C ARG A 78 1.11 -7.01 3.07
N SER A 79 1.66 -5.86 2.64
CA SER A 79 2.00 -5.60 1.23
C SER A 79 3.26 -6.32 0.74
N LEU A 80 4.08 -6.84 1.66
CA LEU A 80 5.45 -7.27 1.39
C LEU A 80 6.36 -6.09 0.95
N ILE A 81 7.66 -6.39 0.78
CA ILE A 81 8.69 -5.41 0.40
C ILE A 81 8.67 -5.22 -1.11
N GLY A 82 8.88 -3.97 -1.55
CA GLY A 82 8.98 -3.62 -2.96
C GLY A 82 7.68 -3.06 -3.52
N ALA A 83 7.83 -2.07 -4.40
CA ALA A 83 6.69 -1.37 -4.99
C ALA A 83 5.80 -2.25 -5.90
N PRO A 84 6.31 -3.26 -6.64
CA PRO A 84 5.43 -4.19 -7.36
C PRO A 84 4.46 -4.94 -6.44
N ASN A 85 4.95 -5.44 -5.30
CA ASN A 85 4.10 -6.12 -4.32
C ASN A 85 3.08 -5.17 -3.67
N CYS A 86 3.51 -3.93 -3.39
CA CYS A 86 2.63 -2.89 -2.89
C CYS A 86 1.51 -2.56 -3.90
N ALA A 87 1.86 -2.38 -5.18
CA ALA A 87 0.91 -2.09 -6.25
C ALA A 87 -0.12 -3.22 -6.42
N ILE A 88 0.31 -4.49 -6.44
CA ILE A 88 -0.59 -5.66 -6.48
C ILE A 88 -1.60 -5.61 -5.32
N THR A 89 -1.12 -5.28 -4.11
CA THR A 89 -2.00 -5.19 -2.95
C THR A 89 -2.97 -4.02 -3.08
N VAL A 90 -2.53 -2.85 -3.51
CA VAL A 90 -3.39 -1.67 -3.72
C VAL A 90 -4.44 -1.94 -4.79
N GLU A 91 -4.08 -2.61 -5.89
CA GLU A 91 -5.01 -3.05 -6.93
C GLU A 91 -6.09 -3.99 -6.38
N CYS A 92 -5.74 -4.91 -5.48
CA CYS A 92 -6.76 -5.70 -4.77
C CYS A 92 -7.66 -4.84 -3.89
N LEU A 93 -7.08 -3.91 -3.14
CA LEU A 93 -7.84 -3.06 -2.22
C LEU A 93 -8.83 -2.16 -2.97
N ARG A 94 -8.47 -1.70 -4.18
CA ARG A 94 -9.34 -0.92 -5.07
C ARG A 94 -10.59 -1.68 -5.52
N ARG A 95 -10.55 -3.02 -5.51
CA ARG A 95 -11.64 -3.96 -5.82
C ARG A 95 -12.44 -4.38 -4.58
N CYS A 96 -12.06 -3.87 -3.41
CA CYS A 96 -12.79 -4.04 -2.15
C CYS A 96 -13.50 -2.72 -1.79
N LYS A 97 -14.18 -2.68 -0.64
CA LYS A 97 -14.77 -1.44 -0.09
C LYS A 97 -13.77 -0.49 0.57
N THR A 98 -12.47 -0.67 0.32
CA THR A 98 -11.40 0.15 0.91
C THR A 98 -11.54 1.59 0.47
N LYS A 99 -11.49 2.52 1.43
CA LYS A 99 -11.52 3.97 1.20
C LYS A 99 -10.23 4.64 1.64
N LEU A 100 -9.58 4.09 2.65
CA LEU A 100 -8.37 4.65 3.23
C LEU A 100 -7.31 3.56 3.42
N ILE A 101 -6.11 3.84 2.92
CA ILE A 101 -4.92 3.02 3.12
C ILE A 101 -3.90 3.83 3.91
N ILE A 102 -3.48 3.30 5.06
CA ILE A 102 -2.43 3.88 5.90
C ILE A 102 -1.24 2.93 5.88
N ARG A 103 -0.16 3.34 5.22
CA ARG A 103 1.09 2.57 5.20
C ARG A 103 1.94 2.92 6.42
N VAL A 104 2.31 1.93 7.21
CA VAL A 104 3.16 2.08 8.41
C VAL A 104 4.31 1.09 8.30
N ASP A 105 5.53 1.59 8.15
CA ASP A 105 6.75 0.80 8.01
C ASP A 105 7.98 1.60 8.45
N THR A 106 9.14 0.97 8.33
CA THR A 106 10.46 1.57 8.58
C THR A 106 11.07 2.13 7.30
N CYS A 107 11.84 3.20 7.40
CA CYS A 107 12.67 3.72 6.31
C CYS A 107 14.05 4.14 6.81
N GLY A 108 14.99 4.33 5.89
CA GLY A 108 16.23 5.05 6.18
C GLY A 108 15.95 6.55 6.33
N GLY A 109 16.64 7.19 7.27
CA GLY A 109 16.64 8.64 7.44
C GLY A 109 17.80 9.27 6.68
N VAL A 110 17.54 10.41 6.02
CA VAL A 110 18.59 11.26 5.47
C VAL A 110 18.60 12.55 6.28
N GLU A 111 19.70 12.81 6.99
CA GLU A 111 19.86 14.10 7.66
C GLU A 111 20.01 15.21 6.62
N THR A 112 19.34 16.33 6.86
CA THR A 112 19.53 17.56 6.11
C THR A 112 20.09 18.63 7.04
N PRO A 113 20.65 19.74 6.53
CA PRO A 113 21.09 20.85 7.38
C PRO A 113 20.01 21.35 8.35
N ASN A 114 18.73 21.20 7.98
CA ASN A 114 17.59 21.70 8.74
C ASN A 114 16.80 20.60 9.46
N MET A 115 17.19 19.33 9.34
CA MET A 115 16.47 18.21 9.95
C MET A 115 17.42 17.09 10.34
N LYS A 116 17.56 16.87 11.65
CA LYS A 116 18.26 15.72 12.22
C LYS A 116 17.33 14.51 12.25
N VAL A 117 17.86 13.33 11.93
CA VAL A 117 17.08 12.09 11.87
C VAL A 117 17.85 10.97 12.57
N GLY A 118 17.40 10.63 13.77
CA GLY A 118 17.92 9.54 14.59
C GLY A 118 17.10 8.25 14.49
N ILE A 119 17.69 7.17 14.98
CA ILE A 119 17.01 5.87 15.11
C ILE A 119 15.81 6.03 16.03
N GLY A 120 14.64 5.59 15.55
CA GLY A 120 13.39 5.63 16.32
C GLY A 120 12.57 6.90 16.10
N ASN A 121 13.08 7.89 15.36
CA ASN A 121 12.23 9.01 14.94
C ASN A 121 11.12 8.54 14.00
N ILE A 122 9.96 9.18 14.11
CA ILE A 122 8.80 8.96 13.27
C ILE A 122 8.84 10.00 12.15
N LEU A 123 8.72 9.54 10.91
CA LEU A 123 8.68 10.41 9.74
C LEU A 123 7.31 10.33 9.09
N ILE A 124 6.68 11.49 8.90
CA ILE A 124 5.43 11.64 8.16
C ILE A 124 5.78 12.30 6.82
N PRO A 125 5.85 11.52 5.71
CA PRO A 125 6.27 12.07 4.43
C PRO A 125 5.20 13.04 3.88
N LYS A 126 5.63 14.23 3.45
CA LYS A 126 4.79 15.21 2.75
C LYS A 126 4.65 14.92 1.26
N LEU A 127 5.59 14.14 0.71
CA LEU A 127 5.63 13.69 -0.68
C LEU A 127 6.51 12.44 -0.78
N ALA A 128 6.43 11.76 -1.92
CA ALA A 128 7.32 10.66 -2.29
C ALA A 128 7.77 10.80 -3.74
N PHE A 129 9.06 10.62 -4.00
CA PHE A 129 9.61 10.54 -5.35
C PHE A 129 9.41 9.13 -5.92
N CYS A 130 8.76 9.03 -7.07
CA CYS A 130 8.37 7.76 -7.70
C CYS A 130 9.46 7.19 -8.61
N ASP A 131 10.64 6.92 -8.05
CA ASP A 131 11.79 6.34 -8.78
C ASP A 131 11.95 4.82 -8.55
N GLU A 132 10.84 4.13 -8.24
CA GLU A 132 10.85 2.69 -7.90
C GLU A 132 10.53 1.77 -9.10
N GLY A 133 10.24 2.34 -10.27
CA GLY A 133 10.03 1.63 -11.53
C GLY A 133 8.61 1.12 -11.81
N THR A 134 7.75 0.98 -10.80
CA THR A 134 6.36 0.53 -10.92
C THR A 134 5.42 1.67 -11.31
N SER A 135 5.41 2.78 -10.57
CA SER A 135 4.55 3.95 -10.80
C SER A 135 4.70 4.53 -12.20
N PRO A 136 5.92 4.64 -12.77
CA PRO A 136 6.09 5.07 -14.16
C PRO A 136 5.42 4.15 -15.18
N GLN A 137 5.21 2.86 -14.89
CA GLN A 137 4.43 1.96 -15.76
C GLN A 137 2.96 2.36 -15.79
N TYR A 138 2.35 2.66 -14.63
CA TYR A 138 0.96 3.11 -14.56
C TYR A 138 0.74 4.42 -15.32
N ILE A 139 1.71 5.33 -15.26
CA ILE A 139 1.68 6.59 -16.01
C ILE A 139 1.89 6.34 -17.50
N ARG A 140 2.77 5.41 -17.90
CA ARG A 140 2.94 5.05 -19.31
C ARG A 140 1.69 4.41 -19.91
N GLU A 141 1.03 3.54 -19.15
CA GLU A 141 -0.23 2.92 -19.54
C GLU A 141 -1.39 3.93 -19.55
N ASN A 142 -1.34 4.96 -18.68
CA ASN A 142 -2.37 5.98 -18.55
C ASN A 142 -1.75 7.40 -18.52
N PRO A 143 -1.33 7.95 -19.67
CA PRO A 143 -0.57 9.21 -19.72
C PRO A 143 -1.28 10.42 -19.11
N SER A 144 -2.61 10.42 -19.09
CA SER A 144 -3.40 11.49 -18.48
C SER A 144 -3.13 11.67 -16.98
N LEU A 145 -2.69 10.62 -16.28
CA LEU A 145 -2.30 10.70 -14.87
C LEU A 145 -1.14 11.68 -14.63
N ALA A 146 -0.29 11.91 -15.64
CA ALA A 146 0.82 12.84 -15.52
C ALA A 146 0.36 14.29 -15.35
N ASN A 147 -0.84 14.64 -15.80
CA ASN A 147 -1.36 16.01 -15.71
C ASN A 147 -1.60 16.47 -14.27
N ASP A 148 -1.85 15.50 -13.38
CA ASP A 148 -2.19 15.75 -11.98
C ASP A 148 -0.98 15.57 -11.04
N LEU A 149 0.22 15.32 -11.59
CA LEU A 149 1.42 15.01 -10.83
C LEU A 149 2.53 16.02 -11.09
N ASP A 150 3.14 16.52 -10.02
CA ASP A 150 4.41 17.22 -10.09
C ASP A 150 5.51 16.26 -10.57
N ALA A 151 6.53 16.78 -11.24
CA ALA A 151 7.66 15.98 -11.68
C ALA A 151 8.97 16.77 -11.69
N VAL A 152 10.08 16.06 -11.57
CA VAL A 152 11.44 16.60 -11.69
C VAL A 152 12.27 15.79 -12.68
N PRO A 153 13.26 16.41 -13.36
CA PRO A 153 14.24 15.64 -14.13
C PRO A 153 14.97 14.65 -13.22
N ASN A 154 15.22 13.45 -13.71
CA ASN A 154 15.97 12.45 -12.97
C ASN A 154 17.39 12.98 -12.68
N PRO A 155 17.80 13.15 -11.40
CA PRO A 155 19.08 13.73 -11.06
C PRO A 155 20.29 13.00 -11.68
N PHE A 156 20.16 11.70 -11.98
CA PHE A 156 21.24 10.94 -12.62
C PHE A 156 21.59 11.45 -14.01
N THR A 157 20.66 12.10 -14.72
CA THR A 157 20.90 12.70 -16.04
C THR A 157 22.00 13.77 -16.03
N LYS A 158 22.30 14.36 -14.85
CA LYS A 158 23.37 15.35 -14.71
C LYS A 158 24.77 14.73 -14.75
N PHE A 159 24.88 13.45 -14.44
CA PHE A 159 26.17 12.76 -14.25
C PHE A 159 26.41 11.69 -15.31
N GLN A 160 25.35 11.20 -15.96
CA GLN A 160 25.43 10.16 -16.99
C GLN A 160 24.26 10.23 -17.96
N ASN A 161 24.50 9.77 -19.19
CA ASN A 161 23.42 9.52 -20.14
C ASN A 161 22.62 8.30 -19.69
N LEU A 162 21.34 8.50 -19.39
CA LEU A 162 20.43 7.40 -19.08
C LEU A 162 20.01 6.71 -20.39
N LEU A 163 20.65 5.59 -20.72
CA LEU A 163 20.23 4.72 -21.82
C LEU A 163 18.95 3.94 -21.48
N THR A 164 18.75 3.66 -20.18
CA THR A 164 17.58 2.96 -19.63
C THR A 164 17.13 3.67 -18.35
N GLY A 165 15.85 3.46 -17.98
CA GLY A 165 15.25 4.11 -16.82
C GLY A 165 14.44 5.35 -17.18
N ASN A 166 13.81 5.96 -16.18
CA ASN A 166 12.94 7.11 -16.39
C ASN A 166 13.75 8.41 -16.38
N GLN A 167 13.59 9.21 -17.43
CA GLN A 167 14.20 10.54 -17.50
C GLN A 167 13.52 11.55 -16.56
N THR A 168 12.27 11.28 -16.21
CA THR A 168 11.44 12.10 -15.34
C THR A 168 11.02 11.28 -14.13
N ILE A 169 11.14 11.88 -12.93
CA ILE A 169 10.66 11.30 -11.68
C ILE A 169 9.41 12.07 -11.26
N PHE A 170 8.29 11.36 -11.19
CA PHE A 170 7.03 11.91 -10.70
C PHE A 170 7.00 11.99 -9.18
N ILE A 171 6.17 12.87 -8.64
CA ILE A 171 6.02 13.11 -7.21
C ILE A 171 4.59 12.76 -6.81
N SER A 172 4.45 11.81 -5.89
CA SER A 172 3.18 11.48 -5.25
C SER A 172 3.02 12.27 -3.95
N ARG A 173 1.78 12.70 -3.65
CA ARG A 173 1.43 13.42 -2.42
C ARG A 173 0.34 12.65 -1.66
N PRO A 174 0.43 12.58 -0.32
CA PRO A 174 -0.64 12.02 0.50
C PRO A 174 -1.86 12.95 0.48
N ASN A 175 -3.01 12.43 0.96
CA ASN A 175 -4.17 13.27 1.20
C ASN A 175 -3.83 14.36 2.24
N ILE A 176 -4.09 15.63 1.88
CA ILE A 176 -3.69 16.81 2.66
C ILE A 176 -4.27 16.77 4.08
N ASN A 177 -5.58 16.58 4.20
CA ASN A 177 -6.27 16.55 5.49
C ASN A 177 -5.71 15.47 6.42
N LEU A 178 -5.44 14.27 5.88
CA LEU A 178 -4.86 13.19 6.68
C LEU A 178 -3.41 13.48 7.07
N ASN A 179 -2.62 14.05 6.17
CA ASN A 179 -1.23 14.41 6.45
C ASN A 179 -1.15 15.47 7.57
N GLU A 180 -2.01 16.49 7.52
CA GLU A 180 -2.12 17.51 8.57
C GLU A 180 -2.54 16.91 9.91
N VAL A 181 -3.52 16.01 9.93
CA VAL A 181 -3.93 15.30 11.15
C VAL A 181 -2.75 14.51 11.72
N PHE A 182 -2.00 13.80 10.89
CA PHE A 182 -0.83 13.04 11.34
C PHE A 182 0.29 13.94 11.85
N LEU A 183 0.60 15.05 11.18
CA LEU A 183 1.64 15.99 11.60
C LEU A 183 1.27 16.64 12.94
N ASN A 184 0.08 17.23 13.04
CA ASN A 184 -0.36 17.92 14.26
C ASN A 184 -0.45 16.98 15.47
N SER A 185 -0.99 15.77 15.26
CA SER A 185 -1.11 14.76 16.34
C SER A 185 0.24 14.13 16.66
N GLY A 186 1.08 13.93 15.65
CA GLY A 186 2.42 13.36 15.76
C GLY A 186 3.33 14.25 16.60
N ASP A 187 3.40 15.54 16.27
CA ASP A 187 4.19 16.53 17.00
C ASP A 187 3.75 16.66 18.46
N THR A 188 2.47 16.45 18.75
CA THR A 188 1.94 16.46 20.13
C THR A 188 2.40 15.23 20.92
N LEU A 189 2.47 14.06 20.28
CA LEU A 189 2.80 12.78 20.94
C LEU A 189 4.32 12.52 20.99
N PHE A 190 5.06 13.07 20.04
CA PHE A 190 6.49 12.87 19.84
C PHE A 190 7.14 14.19 19.38
N PRO A 191 7.26 15.19 20.29
CA PRO A 191 7.85 16.49 19.99
C PRO A 191 9.34 16.42 19.65
#